data_AF-A0A7Z0MMW0-F1
#
_entry.id   AF-A0A7Z0MMW0-F1
#
_cell.length_a   1.000
_cell.length_b   1.000
_cell.length_c   1.000
_cell.angle_alpha   90.00
_cell.angle_beta   90.00
_cell.angle_gamma   90.00
#
_symmetry.space_group_name_H-M   'P 1'
#
loop_
_entity.id
_entity.type
_entity.pdbx_description
1 polymer ?
#
loop_
_entity_poly.entity_id
_entity_poly.type
_entity_poly.pdbx_seq_one_letter_code
_entity_poly.pdbx_strand_id
1 'polypeptide(L)'
;MTKNTAVCFAQVEFLVSGEKYRSSWQVKREDASPDGKLMAAQMQLVHINGEEQIIEREAHKVLAFNTEITGMDFRRFSRSIMLAQGDFAAFLNALDAERQFWAYFGNDIL
;
A
#
# COMPACT_ATOMS: atom_id res chain seq x y z
N MET A 1 8.67 -13.05 6.09
CA MET A 1 8.51 -14.46 6.50
C MET A 1 9.43 -14.72 7.69
N THR A 2 8.93 -15.31 8.77
CA THR A 2 9.73 -15.63 9.97
C THR A 2 10.57 -16.90 9.74
N LYS A 3 11.62 -17.09 10.54
CA LYS A 3 12.48 -18.27 10.44
C LYS A 3 11.65 -19.54 10.66
N ASN A 4 11.99 -20.61 9.94
CA ASN A 4 11.34 -21.92 9.99
C ASN A 4 9.83 -21.92 9.65
N THR A 5 9.40 -21.01 8.77
CA THR A 5 8.02 -20.98 8.25
C THR A 5 8.00 -21.10 6.72
N ALA A 6 6.93 -21.69 6.20
CA ALA A 6 6.74 -21.87 4.77
C ALA A 6 5.75 -20.88 4.14
N VAL A 7 5.07 -20.06 4.95
CA VAL A 7 4.03 -19.13 4.50
C VAL A 7 4.15 -17.82 5.26
N CYS A 8 3.93 -16.70 4.57
CA CYS A 8 3.62 -15.43 5.20
C CYS A 8 2.58 -14.67 4.39
N PHE A 9 1.76 -13.88 5.09
CA PHE A 9 0.75 -13.05 4.46
C PHE A 9 0.64 -11.71 5.20
N ALA A 10 0.10 -10.72 4.51
CA ALA A 10 -0.33 -9.45 5.05
C ALA A 10 -1.67 -9.08 4.41
N GLN A 11 -2.57 -8.51 5.21
CA GLN A 11 -3.87 -8.05 4.74
C GLN A 11 -4.18 -6.73 5.41
N VAL A 12 -4.70 -5.78 4.62
CA VAL A 12 -5.17 -4.50 5.11
C VAL A 12 -6.56 -4.24 4.57
N GLU A 13 -7.44 -3.78 5.45
CA GLU A 13 -8.74 -3.21 5.06
C GLU A 13 -8.66 -1.70 5.20
N PHE A 14 -9.20 -0.97 4.22
CA PHE A 14 -9.16 0.48 4.20
C PHE A 14 -10.43 1.05 3.57
N LEU A 15 -10.71 2.32 3.88
CA LEU A 15 -11.87 3.07 3.40
C LEU A 15 -11.39 4.23 2.54
N VAL A 16 -11.94 4.39 1.34
CA VAL A 16 -11.71 5.57 0.50
C VAL A 16 -13.05 6.10 0.00
N SER A 17 -13.33 7.38 0.24
CA SER A 17 -14.56 8.04 -0.23
C SER A 17 -15.86 7.31 0.16
N GLY A 18 -15.88 6.62 1.31
CA GLY A 18 -17.01 5.84 1.78
C GLY A 18 -17.07 4.39 1.27
N GLU A 19 -16.17 4.00 0.39
CA GLU A 19 -16.07 2.64 -0.15
C GLU A 19 -15.02 1.82 0.60
N LYS A 20 -15.37 0.61 1.04
CA LYS A 20 -14.46 -0.28 1.79
C LYS A 20 -13.75 -1.26 0.87
N TYR A 21 -12.45 -1.44 1.07
CA TYR A 21 -11.60 -2.33 0.30
C TYR A 21 -10.75 -3.21 1.21
N ARG A 22 -10.29 -4.35 0.69
CA ARG A 22 -9.29 -5.21 1.30
C ARG A 22 -8.24 -5.59 0.27
N SER A 23 -6.99 -5.26 0.58
CA SER A 23 -5.83 -5.68 -0.19
C SER A 23 -5.04 -6.73 0.61
N SER A 24 -4.76 -7.85 -0.02
CA SER A 24 -4.05 -8.98 0.57
C SER A 24 -2.82 -9.34 -0.26
N TRP A 25 -1.76 -9.74 0.42
CA TRP A 25 -0.51 -10.22 -0.17
C TRP A 25 -0.08 -11.50 0.57
N GLN A 26 0.39 -12.50 -0.17
CA GLN A 26 0.95 -13.71 0.42
C GLN A 26 2.11 -14.27 -0.40
N VAL A 27 3.04 -14.91 0.29
CA VAL A 27 4.11 -15.71 -0.31
C VAL A 27 4.19 -17.04 0.41
N LYS A 28 4.37 -18.10 -0.38
CA LYS A 28 4.54 -19.47 0.09
C LYS A 28 5.87 -20.04 -0.41
N ARG A 29 6.34 -21.08 0.26
CA ARG A 29 7.42 -21.95 -0.21
C ARG A 29 6.83 -23.21 -0.83
N GLU A 30 7.54 -23.78 -1.80
CA GLU A 30 7.23 -25.08 -2.39
C GLU A 30 7.07 -26.16 -1.32
N ASP A 31 6.17 -27.11 -1.56
CA ASP A 31 5.85 -28.25 -0.69
C ASP A 31 5.47 -27.90 0.76
N ALA A 32 5.11 -26.65 1.02
CA ALA A 32 4.91 -26.13 2.38
C ALA A 32 6.11 -26.40 3.32
N SER A 33 7.31 -26.53 2.74
CA SER A 33 8.55 -26.77 3.46
C SER A 33 9.23 -25.45 3.84
N PRO A 34 9.73 -25.29 5.07
CA PRO A 34 10.56 -24.13 5.46
C PRO A 34 11.81 -23.97 4.58
N ASP A 35 12.32 -25.07 4.02
CA ASP A 35 13.50 -25.11 3.16
C ASP A 35 13.15 -25.05 1.67
N GLY A 36 11.85 -25.10 1.33
CA GLY A 36 11.35 -25.03 -0.04
C GLY A 36 11.65 -23.68 -0.71
N LYS A 37 11.72 -23.66 -2.04
CA LYS A 37 11.95 -22.43 -2.81
C LYS A 37 10.76 -21.47 -2.65
N LEU A 38 11.05 -20.16 -2.61
CA LEU A 38 10.00 -19.14 -2.59
C LEU A 38 9.25 -19.14 -3.92
N MET A 39 7.93 -19.20 -3.83
CA MET A 39 7.02 -19.06 -4.96
C MET A 39 6.76 -17.59 -5.28
N ALA A 40 6.19 -17.32 -6.45
CA ALA A 40 5.73 -15.98 -6.82
C ALA A 40 4.71 -15.46 -5.81
N ALA A 41 4.81 -14.17 -5.48
CA ALA A 41 3.86 -13.52 -4.60
C ALA A 41 2.46 -13.50 -5.24
N GLN A 42 1.46 -13.78 -4.42
CA GLN A 42 0.06 -13.70 -4.79
C GLN A 42 -0.55 -12.48 -4.12
N MET A 43 -1.33 -11.73 -4.87
CA MET A 43 -2.05 -10.57 -4.35
C MET A 43 -3.52 -10.69 -4.68
N GLN A 44 -4.35 -10.00 -3.92
CA GLN A 44 -5.78 -9.90 -4.18
C GLN A 44 -6.30 -8.56 -3.70
N LEU A 45 -7.17 -7.94 -4.49
CA LEU A 45 -7.93 -6.76 -4.11
C LEU A 45 -9.42 -7.07 -4.16
N VAL A 46 -10.12 -6.72 -3.09
CA VAL A 46 -11.54 -7.00 -2.88
C VAL A 46 -12.25 -5.72 -2.47
N HIS A 47 -13.43 -5.47 -3.04
CA HIS A 47 -14.38 -4.45 -2.60
C HIS A 47 -15.35 -5.08 -1.58
N ILE A 48 -15.60 -4.39 -0.47
CA ILE A 48 -16.33 -4.91 0.70
C ILE A 48 -17.48 -3.97 1.08
N ASN A 49 -18.33 -3.63 0.11
CA ASN A 49 -19.57 -2.89 0.37
C ASN A 49 -20.79 -3.82 0.26
N GLY A 50 -20.93 -4.70 1.26
CA GLY A 50 -21.94 -5.75 1.29
C GLY A 50 -21.34 -7.10 0.91
N GLU A 51 -21.73 -7.64 -0.24
CA GLU A 51 -21.11 -8.86 -0.77
C GLU A 51 -19.68 -8.57 -1.23
N GLU A 52 -18.74 -9.44 -0.86
CA GLU A 52 -17.33 -9.26 -1.24
C GLU A 52 -17.14 -9.51 -2.74
N GLN A 53 -16.70 -8.48 -3.47
CA GLN A 53 -16.40 -8.58 -4.89
C GLN A 53 -14.91 -8.53 -5.14
N ILE A 54 -14.38 -9.56 -5.81
CA ILE A 54 -12.98 -9.58 -6.22
C ILE A 54 -12.80 -8.59 -7.37
N ILE A 55 -11.92 -7.61 -7.18
CA ILE A 55 -11.53 -6.66 -8.21
C ILE A 55 -10.43 -7.26 -9.09
N GLU A 56 -9.37 -7.80 -8.47
CA GLU A 56 -8.19 -8.26 -9.18
C GLU A 56 -7.34 -9.26 -8.36
N ARG A 57 -6.56 -10.11 -9.04
CA ARG A 57 -5.61 -11.10 -8.48
C ARG A 57 -4.22 -11.05 -9.08
N GLU A 58 -4.03 -10.42 -10.23
CA GLU A 58 -2.70 -10.24 -10.82
C GLU A 58 -1.92 -9.18 -10.05
N ALA A 59 -0.75 -9.54 -9.51
CA ALA A 59 -0.01 -8.68 -8.57
C ALA A 59 0.30 -7.27 -9.11
N HIS A 60 0.71 -7.15 -10.38
CA HIS A 60 1.01 -5.85 -10.98
C HIS A 60 -0.25 -4.97 -11.13
N LYS A 61 -1.41 -5.58 -11.45
CA LYS A 61 -2.68 -4.87 -11.56
C LYS A 61 -3.23 -4.50 -10.19
N VAL A 62 -3.10 -5.36 -9.19
CA VAL A 62 -3.47 -5.03 -7.79
C VAL A 62 -2.70 -3.79 -7.31
N LEU A 63 -1.40 -3.71 -7.58
CA LEU A 63 -0.61 -2.52 -7.23
C LEU A 63 -1.08 -1.25 -7.96
N ALA A 64 -1.42 -1.37 -9.25
CA ALA A 64 -1.96 -0.26 -10.02
C ALA A 64 -3.32 0.21 -9.47
N PHE A 65 -4.26 -0.71 -9.22
CA PHE A 65 -5.57 -0.39 -8.66
C PHE A 65 -5.48 0.20 -7.25
N ASN A 66 -4.60 -0.33 -6.39
CA ASN A 66 -4.38 0.27 -5.06
C ASN A 66 -3.90 1.72 -5.17
N THR A 67 -3.03 2.03 -6.13
CA THR A 67 -2.54 3.39 -6.37
C THR A 67 -3.65 4.30 -6.89
N GLU A 68 -4.47 3.80 -7.81
CA GLU A 68 -5.62 4.53 -8.37
C GLU A 68 -6.68 4.83 -7.31
N ILE A 69 -7.08 3.82 -6.54
CA ILE A 69 -8.11 3.95 -5.49
C ILE A 69 -7.63 4.89 -4.39
N THR A 70 -6.40 4.75 -3.89
CA THR A 70 -5.91 5.57 -2.78
C THR A 70 -5.40 6.94 -3.22
N GLY A 71 -5.17 7.15 -4.53
CA GLY A 71 -4.53 8.36 -5.07
C GLY A 71 -3.05 8.50 -4.67
N MET A 72 -2.45 7.44 -4.12
CA MET A 72 -1.11 7.48 -3.53
C MET A 72 -0.28 6.28 -3.98
N ASP A 73 0.93 6.57 -4.45
CA ASP A 73 1.96 5.55 -4.62
C ASP A 73 2.71 5.31 -3.29
N PHE A 74 3.56 4.27 -3.27
CA PHE A 74 4.35 3.91 -2.08
C PHE A 74 5.21 5.07 -1.54
N ARG A 75 5.74 5.92 -2.44
CA ARG A 75 6.62 7.03 -2.05
C ARG A 75 5.84 8.15 -1.37
N ARG A 76 4.62 8.46 -1.85
CA ARG A 76 3.71 9.40 -1.20
C ARG A 76 3.23 8.86 0.15
N PHE A 77 2.85 7.59 0.19
CA PHE A 77 2.42 6.94 1.43
C PHE A 77 3.50 6.97 2.53
N SER A 78 4.74 6.63 2.20
CA SER A 78 5.86 6.63 3.16
C SER A 78 6.28 8.02 3.63
N ARG A 79 6.11 9.05 2.80
CA ARG A 79 6.47 10.43 3.17
C ARG A 79 5.38 11.17 3.93
N SER A 80 4.11 10.80 3.75
CA SER A 80 2.97 11.60 4.25
C SER A 80 2.10 10.85 5.26
N ILE A 81 2.18 9.52 5.34
CA ILE A 81 1.32 8.70 6.22
C ILE A 81 2.14 7.84 7.19
N MET A 82 3.17 7.15 6.68
CA MET A 82 3.94 6.21 7.51
C MET A 82 5.21 6.86 8.05
N LEU A 83 5.21 7.22 9.32
CA LEU A 83 6.43 7.59 10.05
C LEU A 83 7.24 6.32 10.36
N ALA A 84 8.11 5.92 9.44
CA ALA A 84 9.06 4.86 9.72
C ALA A 84 9.98 5.27 10.90
N GLN A 85 10.34 4.31 11.76
CA GLN A 85 11.20 4.56 12.91
C GLN A 85 12.56 5.11 12.44
N GLY A 86 12.86 6.36 12.78
CA GLY A 86 14.07 7.08 12.35
C GLY A 86 13.87 8.11 11.23
N ASP A 87 12.69 8.15 10.60
CA ASP A 87 12.43 8.98 9.40
C ASP A 87 11.54 10.21 9.69
N PHE A 88 11.38 10.56 10.97
CA PHE A 88 10.59 11.71 11.40
C PHE A 88 11.08 13.05 10.80
N ALA A 89 12.39 13.21 10.65
CA ALA A 89 12.97 14.40 10.04
C ALA A 89 12.64 14.53 8.54
N ALA A 90 12.54 13.41 7.80
CA ALA A 90 12.17 13.41 6.39
C ALA A 90 10.70 13.76 6.18
N PHE A 91 9.83 13.35 7.10
CA PHE A 91 8.42 13.75 7.14
C PHE A 91 8.24 15.27 7.36
N LEU A 92 8.95 15.88 8.32
CA LEU A 92 8.91 17.33 8.55
C LEU A 92 9.37 18.12 7.30
N ASN A 93 10.50 17.71 6.71
CA ASN A 93 11.01 18.35 5.49
C ASN A 93 10.06 18.17 4.28
N ALA A 94 9.32 17.07 4.20
CA ALA A 94 8.35 16.84 3.14
C ALA A 94 7.14 17.78 3.25
N LEU A 95 6.63 17.98 4.46
CA LEU A 95 5.56 18.94 4.74
C LEU A 95 5.98 20.38 4.44
N ASP A 96 7.22 20.75 4.75
CA ASP A 96 7.73 22.09 4.46
C ASP A 96 7.89 22.35 2.95
N ALA A 97 8.33 21.34 2.19
CA ALA A 97 8.42 21.42 0.73
C ALA A 97 7.05 21.49 0.05
N GLU A 98 6.05 20.73 0.52
CA GLU A 98 4.67 20.83 0.02
C GLU A 98 4.03 22.17 0.41
N ARG A 99 4.25 22.68 1.63
CA ARG A 99 3.78 24.01 2.04
C ARG A 99 4.39 25.14 1.20
N GLN A 100 5.67 25.05 0.84
CA GLN A 100 6.31 26.03 -0.05
C GLN A 100 5.68 26.05 -1.44
N PHE A 101 5.21 24.91 -1.95
CA PHE A 101 4.51 24.84 -3.23
C PHE A 101 3.21 25.66 -3.20
N TRP A 102 2.41 25.56 -2.12
CA TRP A 102 1.20 26.39 -1.96
C TRP A 102 1.49 27.88 -1.72
N ALA A 103 2.63 28.22 -1.10
CA ALA A 103 3.04 29.61 -0.90
C ALA A 103 3.49 30.32 -2.19
N TYR A 104 4.03 29.57 -3.17
CA TYR A 104 4.47 30.13 -4.46
C TYR A 104 3.34 30.30 -5.48
N PHE A 105 2.23 29.57 -5.35
CA PHE A 105 1.06 29.72 -6.23
C PHE A 105 -0.09 30.54 -5.60
N GLY A 106 0.06 30.99 -4.35
CA GLY A 106 -0.97 31.71 -3.61
C GLY A 106 -1.02 33.22 -3.84
N ASN A 107 -0.29 33.78 -4.80
CA ASN A 107 -0.19 35.24 -4.99
C ASN A 107 -0.56 35.77 -6.40
N ASP A 108 -1.09 34.92 -7.29
CA ASP A 108 -1.50 35.31 -8.66
C ASP A 108 -3.04 35.28 -8.86
N ILE A 109 -3.82 35.57 -7.80
CA ILE A 109 -5.24 35.92 -7.94
C ILE A 109 -5.55 37.11 -7.01
N LEU A 110 -5.11 38.29 -7.45
CA LEU A 110 -5.80 39.56 -7.21
C LEU A 110 -5.75 40.38 -8.50
#